data_AF-A0A259DJM0-F1
#
_entry.id   AF-A0A259DJM0-F1
#
_cell.length_a   1.000
_cell.length_b   1.000
_cell.length_c   1.000
_cell.angle_alpha   90.00
_cell.angle_beta   90.00
_cell.angle_gamma   90.00
#
_symmetry.space_group_name_H-M   'P 1'
#
loop_
_entity.id
_entity.type
_entity.pdbx_description
1 polymer ?
#
loop_
_entity_poly.entity_id
_entity_poly.type
_entity_poly.pdbx_seq_one_letter_code
_entity_poly.pdbx_strand_id
1 'polypeptide(L)'
;MSINRRQFMKGAFAAGVAGTAGMLGAGSAFSAVHNPVGEAQAELFGKFKGNVVLLPSKYGGYVQAMDLSVPETLAWYSYGLHGIDMPIPHHIASMPSADPYKGFDFYQTMQPPASPYVNENSPEWRNRGDFKMFKMRYDGSGKQNSITVVNDIGETTGMSLGVHVSIGVGENANKYVAFADGQKDMVLITDLGDNPKIVKAFRADYDPVARQLNISHIFPDATTGKFDYVGRKGMKTTHEAMLGEELMPADPTAVFVDAFTWHPTLPFGAILIRRLGCCAIIDTRTWEVVALLSTAKGSPDNFPLVKQTGFTWTFAVPSVLTPLHEAGFITSGEYFVACNNVLQNNIAVYRSTDENPNKWKKETFVEGFGTKYLPLHMGNVPDSRFVYFTMWARKPNNGYICKVDAKTWQVVAKWDTGPDPHTCDCTVDGKYMTTVYSGHQAGQSGLVVINVETDKIEARLPCPGGMHDHVVVPDSWEGLKFSRSTSV
;
A
#
# COMPACT_ATOMS: atom_id res chain seq x y z
N MET A 1 4.93 74.18 16.64
CA MET A 1 4.90 74.03 15.17
C MET A 1 3.62 73.31 14.79
N SER A 2 2.67 73.98 14.12
CA SER A 2 1.41 73.36 13.67
C SER A 2 1.58 72.82 12.25
N ILE A 3 1.52 71.49 12.07
CA ILE A 3 1.50 70.87 10.73
C ILE A 3 0.14 71.19 10.11
N ASN A 4 0.13 71.88 8.96
CA ASN A 4 -1.15 72.21 8.31
C ASN A 4 -1.73 70.98 7.58
N ARG A 5 -3.07 70.96 7.43
CA ARG A 5 -3.82 69.86 6.79
C ARG A 5 -3.29 69.46 5.39
N ARG A 6 -2.74 70.39 4.60
CA ARG A 6 -2.14 70.11 3.29
C ARG A 6 -0.83 69.34 3.39
N GLN A 7 -0.01 69.59 4.42
CA GLN A 7 1.23 68.84 4.66
C GLN A 7 0.94 67.42 5.14
N PHE A 8 -0.08 67.25 6.00
CA PHE A 8 -0.55 65.92 6.42
C PHE A 8 -1.10 65.10 5.25
N MET A 9 -1.93 65.70 4.39
CA MET A 9 -2.48 65.01 3.21
C MET A 9 -1.40 64.66 2.18
N LYS A 10 -0.39 65.52 1.96
CA LYS A 10 0.74 65.20 1.08
C LYS A 10 1.62 64.08 1.66
N GLY A 11 1.84 64.07 2.98
CA GLY A 11 2.57 63.01 3.67
C GLY A 11 1.82 61.66 3.64
N ALA A 12 0.50 61.68 3.82
CA ALA A 12 -0.35 60.48 3.75
C ALA A 12 -0.44 59.92 2.32
N PHE A 13 -0.49 60.78 1.30
CA PHE A 13 -0.47 60.34 -0.10
C PHE A 13 0.90 59.80 -0.51
N ALA A 14 1.99 60.44 -0.08
CA ALA A 14 3.35 59.95 -0.34
C ALA A 14 3.66 58.64 0.40
N ALA A 15 3.19 58.48 1.64
CA ALA A 15 3.30 57.23 2.39
C ALA A 15 2.38 56.14 1.83
N GLY A 16 1.19 56.50 1.33
CA GLY A 16 0.29 55.58 0.63
C GLY A 16 0.89 55.08 -0.69
N VAL A 17 1.49 55.97 -1.49
CA VAL A 17 2.16 55.62 -2.75
C VAL A 17 3.45 54.83 -2.52
N ALA A 18 4.25 55.18 -1.51
CA ALA A 18 5.44 54.42 -1.12
C ALA A 18 5.09 53.04 -0.52
N GLY A 19 4.00 52.94 0.23
CA GLY A 19 3.45 51.68 0.74
C GLY A 19 2.92 50.77 -0.37
N THR A 20 2.24 51.33 -1.39
CA THR A 20 1.82 50.57 -2.57
C THR A 20 2.99 50.20 -3.48
N ALA A 21 4.02 51.06 -3.63
CA ALA A 21 5.22 50.72 -4.40
C ALA A 21 6.08 49.66 -3.71
N GLY A 22 6.16 49.69 -2.37
CA GLY A 22 6.80 48.64 -1.56
C GLY A 22 6.06 47.31 -1.58
N MET A 23 4.72 47.32 -1.68
CA MET A 23 3.92 46.10 -1.88
C MET A 23 3.96 45.57 -3.32
N LEU A 24 4.16 46.43 -4.32
CA LEU A 24 4.32 46.03 -5.73
C LEU A 24 5.73 45.48 -6.04
N GLY A 25 6.71 45.73 -5.15
CA GLY A 25 8.09 45.22 -5.24
C GLY A 25 8.36 43.98 -4.39
N ALA A 26 7.41 43.52 -3.57
CA ALA A 26 7.48 42.21 -2.95
C ALA A 26 7.20 41.17 -4.05
N GLY A 27 8.26 40.66 -4.67
CA GLY A 27 8.17 39.65 -5.71
C GLY A 27 7.18 38.55 -5.31
N SER A 28 6.30 38.16 -6.23
CA SER A 28 5.40 37.03 -6.01
C SER A 28 6.22 35.86 -5.49
N ALA A 29 5.80 35.27 -4.37
CA ALA A 29 6.38 34.03 -3.88
C ALA A 29 6.48 33.03 -5.05
N PHE A 30 7.63 32.35 -5.17
CA PHE A 30 7.82 31.33 -6.19
C PHE A 30 6.75 30.24 -6.07
N SER A 31 6.49 29.54 -7.18
CA SER A 31 5.58 28.39 -7.23
C SER A 31 5.97 27.34 -6.18
N ALA A 32 4.97 26.67 -5.59
CA ALA A 32 5.19 25.58 -4.65
C ALA A 32 5.76 24.30 -5.31
N VAL A 33 5.64 24.21 -6.64
CA VAL A 33 6.32 23.20 -7.46
C VAL A 33 7.51 23.86 -8.15
N HIS A 34 8.70 23.29 -7.96
CA HIS A 34 9.94 23.78 -8.54
C HIS A 34 9.96 23.61 -10.06
N ASN A 35 10.58 24.55 -10.77
CA ASN A 35 10.79 24.49 -12.21
C ASN A 35 12.30 24.34 -12.48
N PRO A 36 12.79 23.17 -12.90
CA PRO A 36 14.22 22.89 -13.00
C PRO A 36 14.85 23.47 -14.28
N VAL A 37 14.11 24.22 -15.10
CA VAL A 37 14.62 24.75 -16.38
C VAL A 37 15.91 25.55 -16.16
N GLY A 38 16.99 25.11 -16.81
CA GLY A 38 18.32 25.70 -16.70
C GLY A 38 19.27 24.96 -15.74
N GLU A 39 18.78 23.97 -15.00
CA GLU A 39 19.60 23.14 -14.11
C GLU A 39 20.22 21.95 -14.85
N ALA A 40 21.41 21.52 -14.40
CA ALA A 40 22.17 20.44 -15.06
C ALA A 40 21.43 19.09 -15.08
N GLN A 41 20.51 18.86 -14.15
CA GLN A 41 19.77 17.59 -14.02
C GLN A 41 18.36 17.64 -14.65
N ALA A 42 17.95 18.79 -15.18
CA ALA A 42 16.59 19.01 -15.68
C ALA A 42 16.20 18.04 -16.80
N GLU A 43 17.13 17.74 -17.72
CA GLU A 43 16.89 16.78 -18.80
C GLU A 43 16.70 15.35 -18.27
N LEU A 44 17.51 14.95 -17.29
CA LEU A 44 17.46 13.60 -16.73
C LEU A 44 16.13 13.34 -16.04
N PHE A 45 15.68 14.27 -15.19
CA PHE A 45 14.46 14.06 -14.39
C PHE A 45 13.19 14.54 -15.10
N GLY A 46 13.29 15.50 -16.04
CA GLY A 46 12.14 15.98 -16.80
C GLY A 46 11.35 14.90 -17.55
N LYS A 47 11.98 13.76 -17.86
CA LYS A 47 11.31 12.58 -18.43
C LYS A 47 10.29 11.90 -17.50
N PHE A 48 10.35 12.18 -16.20
CA PHE A 48 9.43 11.63 -15.19
C PHE A 48 8.28 12.59 -14.83
N LYS A 49 8.14 13.71 -15.56
CA LYS A 49 7.07 14.69 -15.34
C LYS A 49 5.69 14.06 -15.24
N GLY A 50 4.92 14.48 -14.24
CA GLY A 50 3.58 13.94 -13.95
C GLY A 50 3.56 12.82 -12.92
N ASN A 51 4.72 12.28 -12.52
CA ASN A 51 4.80 11.21 -11.53
C ASN A 51 5.13 11.79 -10.15
N VAL A 52 4.11 11.88 -9.29
CA VAL A 52 4.26 12.14 -7.85
C VAL A 52 4.22 10.82 -7.11
N VAL A 53 5.12 10.60 -6.16
CA VAL A 53 5.23 9.36 -5.38
C VAL A 53 4.95 9.65 -3.91
N LEU A 54 4.14 8.81 -3.27
CA LEU A 54 3.94 8.81 -1.82
C LEU A 54 4.82 7.77 -1.15
N LEU A 55 5.47 8.16 -0.06
CA LEU A 55 6.50 7.36 0.63
C LEU A 55 6.28 7.41 2.16
N PRO A 56 5.58 6.43 2.75
CA PRO A 56 5.54 6.25 4.21
C PRO A 56 6.89 5.76 4.73
N SER A 57 7.38 6.30 5.85
CA SER A 57 8.74 6.04 6.30
C SER A 57 8.87 4.95 7.38
N LYS A 58 7.79 4.23 7.72
CA LYS A 58 7.77 3.20 8.79
C LYS A 58 8.35 3.77 10.08
N TYR A 59 9.51 3.30 10.55
CA TYR A 59 10.13 3.81 11.78
C TYR A 59 10.60 5.27 11.70
N GLY A 60 10.62 5.89 10.51
CA GLY A 60 10.87 7.33 10.38
C GLY A 60 9.71 8.20 10.92
N GLY A 61 8.49 7.66 11.04
CA GLY A 61 7.37 8.36 11.66
C GLY A 61 6.75 9.49 10.84
N TYR A 62 6.92 9.45 9.51
CA TYR A 62 6.36 10.45 8.58
C TYR A 62 5.89 9.83 7.25
N VAL A 63 5.12 10.60 6.48
CA VAL A 63 4.83 10.30 5.07
C VAL A 63 5.22 11.52 4.23
N GLN A 64 5.69 11.30 3.01
CA GLN A 64 6.02 12.39 2.09
C GLN A 64 5.47 12.16 0.68
N ALA A 65 5.14 13.25 -0.01
CA ALA A 65 4.91 13.31 -1.45
C ALA A 65 6.16 13.87 -2.12
N MET A 66 6.67 13.20 -3.16
CA MET A 66 7.88 13.57 -3.90
C MET A 66 7.56 13.67 -5.39
N ASP A 67 8.04 14.72 -6.06
CA ASP A 67 7.98 14.81 -7.52
C ASP A 67 9.16 14.03 -8.12
N LEU A 68 8.95 13.10 -9.05
CA LEU A 68 10.07 12.43 -9.72
C LEU A 68 10.74 13.33 -10.77
N SER A 69 10.02 14.36 -11.25
CA SER A 69 10.49 15.26 -12.31
C SER A 69 11.50 16.29 -11.84
N VAL A 70 11.44 16.56 -10.54
CA VAL A 70 12.37 17.34 -9.75
C VAL A 70 12.41 16.60 -8.42
N PRO A 71 13.37 15.67 -8.19
CA PRO A 71 13.37 14.70 -7.08
C PRO A 71 13.48 15.36 -5.69
N GLU A 72 12.42 16.08 -5.34
CA GLU A 72 12.25 16.95 -4.20
C GLU A 72 10.93 16.61 -3.53
N THR A 73 10.93 16.68 -2.20
CA THR A 73 9.72 16.52 -1.39
C THR A 73 8.79 17.70 -1.61
N LEU A 74 7.63 17.45 -2.20
CA LEU A 74 6.58 18.44 -2.38
C LEU A 74 5.95 18.83 -1.04
N ALA A 75 5.67 17.85 -0.20
CA ALA A 75 5.17 18.02 1.17
C ALA A 75 5.45 16.75 1.98
N TRP A 76 5.53 16.90 3.30
CA TRP A 76 5.65 15.78 4.23
C TRP A 76 4.82 16.03 5.49
N TYR A 77 4.40 14.96 6.16
CA TYR A 77 3.62 15.00 7.38
C TYR A 77 4.32 14.19 8.47
N SER A 78 4.70 14.86 9.56
CA SER A 78 5.30 14.24 10.73
C SER A 78 4.23 13.87 11.75
N TYR A 79 3.89 12.60 11.84
CA TYR A 79 2.85 12.14 12.76
C TYR A 79 3.19 12.44 14.23
N GLY A 80 4.49 12.39 14.59
CA GLY A 80 4.95 12.69 15.94
C GLY A 80 4.73 14.16 16.35
N LEU A 81 4.93 15.10 15.42
CA LEU A 81 4.63 16.53 15.68
C LEU A 81 3.13 16.80 15.84
N HIS A 82 2.29 15.88 15.36
CA HIS A 82 0.84 15.92 15.50
C HIS A 82 0.34 15.05 16.66
N GLY A 83 1.22 14.67 17.60
CA GLY A 83 0.84 14.01 18.85
C GLY A 83 0.55 12.52 18.76
N ILE A 84 0.86 11.87 17.63
CA ILE A 84 0.78 10.41 17.52
C ILE A 84 1.99 9.80 18.24
N ASP A 85 1.73 8.98 19.25
CA ASP A 85 2.76 8.25 19.99
C ASP A 85 3.36 7.13 19.13
N MET A 86 4.69 7.08 19.03
CA MET A 86 5.45 6.08 18.27
C MET A 86 4.84 5.76 16.89
N PRO A 87 4.73 6.76 16.00
CA PRO A 87 4.06 6.57 14.72
C PRO A 87 4.89 5.67 13.80
N ILE A 88 4.27 4.60 13.31
CA ILE A 88 4.87 3.72 12.30
C ILE A 88 3.91 3.66 11.11
N PRO A 89 3.90 4.68 10.22
CA PRO A 89 3.15 4.64 8.97
C PRO A 89 3.60 3.45 8.13
N HIS A 90 2.66 2.54 7.85
CA HIS A 90 2.92 1.25 7.24
C HIS A 90 2.61 1.24 5.74
N HIS A 91 1.37 0.94 5.36
CA HIS A 91 0.95 0.86 3.96
C HIS A 91 0.15 2.08 3.49
N ILE A 92 0.22 2.36 2.20
CA ILE A 92 -0.36 3.55 1.58
C ILE A 92 -1.06 3.22 0.27
N ALA A 93 -2.18 3.89 -0.02
CA ALA A 93 -2.85 3.84 -1.32
C ALA A 93 -3.36 5.24 -1.69
N SER A 94 -3.18 5.66 -2.94
CA SER A 94 -3.59 6.99 -3.41
C SER A 94 -4.85 6.91 -4.26
N MET A 95 -5.78 7.85 -4.01
CA MET A 95 -6.84 8.13 -4.98
C MET A 95 -6.23 8.69 -6.27
N PRO A 96 -6.86 8.46 -7.43
CA PRO A 96 -6.38 9.03 -8.68
C PRO A 96 -6.54 10.56 -8.70
N SER A 97 -5.63 11.24 -9.40
CA SER A 97 -5.68 12.68 -9.65
C SER A 97 -5.17 13.02 -11.04
N ALA A 98 -6.01 13.70 -11.84
CA ALA A 98 -5.64 14.14 -13.18
C ALA A 98 -4.48 15.15 -13.20
N ASP A 99 -4.22 15.81 -12.07
CA ASP A 99 -3.07 16.67 -11.86
C ASP A 99 -2.57 16.52 -10.42
N PRO A 100 -1.66 15.55 -10.15
CA PRO A 100 -1.24 15.24 -8.80
C PRO A 100 -0.49 16.39 -8.11
N TYR A 101 -0.03 17.40 -8.87
CA TYR A 101 0.57 18.61 -8.31
C TYR A 101 -0.45 19.57 -7.70
N LYS A 102 -1.74 19.44 -8.01
CA LYS A 102 -2.80 20.30 -7.44
C LYS A 102 -3.42 19.73 -6.18
N GLY A 103 -3.49 18.42 -6.06
CA GLY A 103 -4.02 17.76 -4.88
C GLY A 103 -4.60 16.38 -5.15
N PHE A 104 -4.68 15.57 -4.10
CA PHE A 104 -5.29 14.25 -4.08
C PHE A 104 -5.51 13.76 -2.65
N ASP A 105 -6.44 12.82 -2.49
CA ASP A 105 -6.64 12.09 -1.24
C ASP A 105 -5.85 10.79 -1.26
N PHE A 106 -5.42 10.32 -0.10
CA PHE A 106 -4.77 9.02 0.06
C PHE A 106 -5.09 8.42 1.42
N TYR A 107 -4.80 7.13 1.57
CA TYR A 107 -5.07 6.36 2.77
C TYR A 107 -3.79 5.78 3.33
N GLN A 108 -3.65 5.80 4.66
CA GLN A 108 -2.47 5.33 5.36
C GLN A 108 -2.87 4.43 6.53
N THR A 109 -2.25 3.26 6.64
CA THR A 109 -2.30 2.44 7.86
C THR A 109 -1.09 2.70 8.75
N MET A 110 -1.22 2.42 10.05
CA MET A 110 -0.12 2.41 11.00
C MET A 110 -0.12 1.16 11.84
N GLN A 111 1.07 0.77 12.27
CA GLN A 111 1.25 -0.33 13.20
C GLN A 111 1.81 0.15 14.54
N PRO A 112 1.54 -0.59 15.63
CA PRO A 112 2.35 -0.48 16.82
C PRO A 112 3.79 -0.99 16.55
N PRO A 113 4.78 -0.56 17.35
CA PRO A 113 6.14 -1.09 17.32
C PRO A 113 6.17 -2.61 17.40
N ALA A 114 6.83 -3.24 16.42
CA ALA A 114 6.86 -4.67 16.22
C ALA A 114 8.19 -5.32 16.68
N SER A 115 8.11 -6.58 17.09
CA SER A 115 9.29 -7.46 17.12
C SER A 115 9.66 -7.87 15.68
N PRO A 116 10.95 -8.12 15.36
CA PRO A 116 12.10 -8.13 16.27
C PRO A 116 12.72 -6.74 16.51
N TYR A 117 12.42 -5.73 15.69
CA TYR A 117 13.09 -4.41 15.73
C TYR A 117 13.09 -3.77 17.11
N VAL A 118 11.96 -3.84 17.83
CA VAL A 118 11.82 -3.35 19.20
C VAL A 118 12.66 -4.16 20.19
N ASN A 119 12.75 -5.49 20.04
CA ASN A 119 13.48 -6.34 20.98
C ASN A 119 14.98 -6.16 20.87
N GLU A 120 15.46 -5.95 19.66
CA GLU A 120 16.88 -5.84 19.37
C GLU A 120 17.40 -4.43 19.68
N ASN A 121 16.58 -3.39 19.45
CA ASN A 121 17.08 -2.01 19.46
C ASN A 121 16.45 -1.11 20.54
N SER A 122 15.19 -1.34 20.94
CA SER A 122 14.46 -0.41 21.83
C SER A 122 13.32 -1.08 22.61
N PRO A 123 13.60 -2.02 23.55
CA PRO A 123 12.58 -2.80 24.25
C PRO A 123 11.51 -1.97 24.96
N GLU A 124 11.86 -0.75 25.37
CA GLU A 124 10.98 0.22 26.01
C GLU A 124 9.84 0.71 25.10
N TRP A 125 9.89 0.48 23.78
CA TRP A 125 8.83 0.86 22.83
C TRP A 125 7.72 -0.18 22.68
N ARG A 126 7.88 -1.39 23.24
CA ARG A 126 6.98 -2.54 23.00
C ARG A 126 5.50 -2.25 23.24
N ASN A 127 5.21 -1.43 24.25
CA ASN A 127 3.85 -1.12 24.69
C ASN A 127 3.39 0.29 24.27
N ARG A 128 4.16 0.99 23.41
CA ARG A 128 3.84 2.35 22.93
C ARG A 128 3.20 2.31 21.56
N GLY A 129 2.50 3.37 21.17
CA GLY A 129 1.85 3.44 19.86
C GLY A 129 0.74 2.40 19.63
N ASP A 130 -0.07 2.68 18.62
CA ASP A 130 -1.30 1.94 18.33
C ASP A 130 -1.52 1.83 16.82
N PHE A 131 -2.40 0.89 16.45
CA PHE A 131 -2.93 0.85 15.09
C PHE A 131 -3.75 2.11 14.79
N LYS A 132 -3.53 2.67 13.61
CA LYS A 132 -4.31 3.80 13.08
C LYS A 132 -4.59 3.59 11.60
N MET A 133 -5.66 4.20 11.13
CA MET A 133 -6.01 4.27 9.72
C MET A 133 -6.46 5.68 9.42
N PHE A 134 -5.80 6.34 8.47
CA PHE A 134 -6.09 7.72 8.12
C PHE A 134 -6.55 7.83 6.69
N LYS A 135 -7.55 8.68 6.47
CA LYS A 135 -7.69 9.40 5.20
C LYS A 135 -6.91 10.70 5.31
N MET A 136 -6.09 10.98 4.33
CA MET A 136 -5.23 12.17 4.27
C MET A 136 -5.41 12.88 2.93
N ARG A 137 -5.05 14.16 2.89
CA ARG A 137 -5.12 15.00 1.69
C ARG A 137 -3.82 15.73 1.49
N TYR A 138 -3.24 15.58 0.30
CA TYR A 138 -2.23 16.47 -0.20
C TYR A 138 -2.92 17.66 -0.89
N ASP A 139 -2.61 18.87 -0.46
CA ASP A 139 -3.04 20.12 -1.10
C ASP A 139 -1.81 20.80 -1.72
N GLY A 140 -1.77 20.80 -3.06
CA GLY A 140 -0.73 21.46 -3.85
C GLY A 140 -1.20 22.77 -4.50
N SER A 141 -2.38 23.26 -4.14
CA SER A 141 -2.97 24.49 -4.72
C SER A 141 -2.48 25.78 -4.05
N GLY A 142 -1.79 25.67 -2.91
CA GLY A 142 -1.27 26.78 -2.13
C GLY A 142 0.09 27.32 -2.62
N LYS A 143 0.57 28.39 -1.95
CA LYS A 143 1.95 28.87 -2.10
C LYS A 143 2.98 27.95 -1.44
N GLN A 144 2.51 27.08 -0.56
CA GLN A 144 3.27 26.02 0.06
C GLN A 144 2.35 24.80 0.11
N ASN A 145 2.84 23.66 -0.40
CA ASN A 145 2.06 22.44 -0.38
C ASN A 145 1.98 21.90 1.05
N SER A 146 0.92 21.15 1.35
CA SER A 146 0.77 20.52 2.66
C SER A 146 0.08 19.18 2.56
N ILE A 147 0.30 18.36 3.58
CA ILE A 147 -0.46 17.14 3.82
C ILE A 147 -1.24 17.34 5.11
N THR A 148 -2.51 16.95 5.11
CA THR A 148 -3.38 17.04 6.30
C THR A 148 -4.15 15.75 6.51
N VAL A 149 -4.47 15.44 7.77
CA VAL A 149 -5.40 14.36 8.10
C VAL A 149 -6.81 14.84 7.86
N VAL A 150 -7.57 14.11 7.03
CA VAL A 150 -8.99 14.35 6.77
C VAL A 150 -9.85 13.62 7.81
N ASN A 151 -9.50 12.37 8.11
CA ASN A 151 -10.27 11.52 9.03
C ASN A 151 -9.38 10.45 9.70
N ASP A 152 -9.57 10.20 11.00
CA ASP A 152 -9.15 8.95 11.65
C ASP A 152 -10.26 7.91 11.45
N ILE A 153 -10.04 7.03 10.48
CA ILE A 153 -10.99 6.00 10.07
C ILE A 153 -11.16 4.97 11.19
N GLY A 154 -10.09 4.72 11.95
CA GLY A 154 -10.13 3.83 13.10
C GLY A 154 -11.08 4.33 14.18
N GLU A 155 -11.01 5.62 14.50
CA GLU A 155 -11.93 6.24 15.47
C GLU A 155 -13.37 6.33 14.94
N THR A 156 -13.53 6.65 13.66
CA THR A 156 -14.84 6.77 13.00
C THR A 156 -15.59 5.44 12.98
N THR A 157 -14.90 4.36 12.61
CA THR A 157 -15.51 3.02 12.43
C THR A 157 -15.42 2.14 13.68
N GLY A 158 -14.55 2.47 14.62
CA GLY A 158 -14.28 1.64 15.79
C GLY A 158 -13.33 0.46 15.54
N MET A 159 -12.65 0.41 14.39
CA MET A 159 -11.72 -0.66 14.03
C MET A 159 -10.44 -0.06 13.44
N SER A 160 -9.28 -0.34 14.04
CA SER A 160 -7.97 0.08 13.49
C SER A 160 -7.21 -1.13 12.94
N LEU A 161 -6.81 -1.11 11.67
CA LEU A 161 -6.07 -2.17 10.98
C LEU A 161 -4.73 -1.63 10.46
N GLY A 162 -3.66 -2.43 10.50
CA GLY A 162 -2.29 -1.94 10.35
C GLY A 162 -1.49 -2.43 9.16
N VAL A 163 -2.02 -3.35 8.35
CA VAL A 163 -1.29 -3.92 7.20
C VAL A 163 -1.78 -3.21 5.93
N HIS A 164 -2.11 -3.92 4.85
CA HIS A 164 -2.32 -3.30 3.55
C HIS A 164 -3.60 -2.46 3.50
N VAL A 165 -3.52 -1.40 2.69
CA VAL A 165 -4.67 -0.62 2.23
C VAL A 165 -4.72 -0.66 0.71
N SER A 166 -5.91 -0.79 0.14
CA SER A 166 -6.12 -0.86 -1.31
C SER A 166 -7.44 -0.20 -1.71
N ILE A 167 -7.48 0.42 -2.88
CA ILE A 167 -8.68 1.15 -3.36
C ILE A 167 -9.38 0.33 -4.43
N GLY A 168 -10.72 0.30 -4.42
CA GLY A 168 -11.51 -0.42 -5.41
C GLY A 168 -11.33 0.11 -6.84
N VAL A 169 -11.27 -0.80 -7.80
CA VAL A 169 -11.22 -0.53 -9.25
C VAL A 169 -12.30 -1.31 -9.99
N GLY A 170 -12.42 -1.10 -11.30
CA GLY A 170 -13.40 -1.78 -12.13
C GLY A 170 -14.82 -1.46 -11.66
N GLU A 171 -15.61 -2.49 -11.38
CA GLU A 171 -16.96 -2.31 -10.81
C GLU A 171 -16.97 -1.62 -9.44
N ASN A 172 -15.84 -1.61 -8.73
CA ASN A 172 -15.68 -1.02 -7.41
C ASN A 172 -15.01 0.38 -7.44
N ALA A 173 -14.67 0.88 -8.64
CA ALA A 173 -14.09 2.21 -8.81
C ALA A 173 -15.00 3.30 -8.25
N ASN A 174 -14.40 4.30 -7.58
CA ASN A 174 -15.10 5.40 -6.92
C ASN A 174 -16.13 4.98 -5.86
N LYS A 175 -16.01 3.76 -5.32
CA LYS A 175 -16.91 3.27 -4.28
C LYS A 175 -16.19 2.98 -2.97
N TYR A 176 -15.11 2.20 -3.00
CA TYR A 176 -14.61 1.53 -1.81
C TYR A 176 -13.10 1.64 -1.61
N VAL A 177 -12.69 1.56 -0.35
CA VAL A 177 -11.31 1.32 0.09
C VAL A 177 -11.33 0.19 1.11
N ALA A 178 -10.34 -0.70 1.05
CA ALA A 178 -10.17 -1.81 1.98
C ALA A 178 -8.91 -1.64 2.82
N PHE A 179 -8.98 -2.07 4.07
CA PHE A 179 -7.89 -2.11 5.04
C PHE A 179 -7.80 -3.53 5.59
N ALA A 180 -6.59 -4.03 5.83
CA ALA A 180 -6.37 -5.38 6.34
C ALA A 180 -5.40 -5.39 7.52
N ASP A 181 -5.49 -6.43 8.35
CA ASP A 181 -4.53 -6.67 9.43
C ASP A 181 -4.38 -8.13 9.80
N GLY A 182 -3.12 -8.60 9.87
CA GLY A 182 -2.80 -9.98 10.19
C GLY A 182 -2.62 -10.28 11.67
N GLN A 183 -2.54 -9.26 12.52
CA GLN A 183 -2.54 -9.47 13.97
C GLN A 183 -3.97 -9.70 14.47
N LYS A 184 -4.95 -9.06 13.85
CA LYS A 184 -6.38 -9.21 14.15
C LYS A 184 -7.10 -10.21 13.24
N ASP A 185 -6.48 -10.57 12.12
CA ASP A 185 -7.04 -11.37 11.03
C ASP A 185 -8.36 -10.80 10.49
N MET A 186 -8.33 -9.52 10.14
CA MET A 186 -9.51 -8.76 9.75
C MET A 186 -9.30 -7.98 8.46
N VAL A 187 -10.41 -7.76 7.74
CA VAL A 187 -10.53 -6.80 6.66
C VAL A 187 -11.68 -5.85 6.98
N LEU A 188 -11.48 -4.55 6.76
CA LEU A 188 -12.53 -3.54 6.78
C LEU A 188 -12.64 -2.89 5.40
N ILE A 189 -13.86 -2.71 4.92
CA ILE A 189 -14.17 -2.00 3.69
C ILE A 189 -15.08 -0.83 4.03
N THR A 190 -14.69 0.36 3.61
CA THR A 190 -15.48 1.59 3.77
C THR A 190 -15.79 2.23 2.43
N ASP A 191 -16.74 3.16 2.42
CA ASP A 191 -16.83 4.11 1.31
C ASP A 191 -15.65 5.12 1.34
N LEU A 192 -15.55 5.95 0.29
CA LEU A 192 -14.45 6.89 0.09
C LEU A 192 -14.69 8.28 0.69
N GLY A 193 -15.77 8.47 1.45
CA GLY A 193 -16.17 9.77 1.98
C GLY A 193 -15.18 10.33 3.01
N ASP A 194 -15.20 11.66 3.20
CA ASP A 194 -14.41 12.31 4.27
C ASP A 194 -14.87 11.91 5.68
N ASN A 195 -16.11 11.41 5.81
CA ASN A 195 -16.60 10.72 7.00
C ASN A 195 -17.06 9.30 6.58
N PRO A 196 -16.13 8.34 6.53
CA PRO A 196 -16.35 7.08 5.84
C PRO A 196 -17.39 6.21 6.55
N LYS A 197 -18.24 5.55 5.75
CA LYS A 197 -19.22 4.57 6.24
C LYS A 197 -18.68 3.16 6.11
N ILE A 198 -18.97 2.32 7.10
CA ILE A 198 -18.69 0.88 7.05
C ILE A 198 -19.55 0.25 5.95
N VAL A 199 -18.90 -0.42 5.00
CA VAL A 199 -19.56 -1.19 3.93
C VAL A 199 -19.59 -2.66 4.32
N LYS A 200 -18.42 -3.21 4.69
CA LYS A 200 -18.28 -4.61 5.07
C LYS A 200 -17.05 -4.81 5.95
N ALA A 201 -17.08 -5.83 6.81
CA ALA A 201 -15.90 -6.29 7.52
C ALA A 201 -15.86 -7.82 7.59
N PHE A 202 -14.68 -8.39 7.45
CA PHE A 202 -14.47 -9.84 7.56
C PHE A 202 -13.47 -10.14 8.66
N ARG A 203 -13.66 -11.29 9.30
CA ARG A 203 -12.70 -11.87 10.24
C ARG A 203 -12.39 -13.30 9.82
N ALA A 204 -11.13 -13.68 9.86
CA ALA A 204 -10.68 -15.04 9.59
C ALA A 204 -10.15 -15.70 10.87
N ASP A 205 -10.56 -16.94 11.13
CA ASP A 205 -10.08 -17.75 12.26
C ASP A 205 -9.89 -19.19 11.82
N TYR A 206 -8.75 -19.78 12.20
CA TYR A 206 -8.46 -21.18 11.92
C TYR A 206 -8.74 -22.07 13.14
N ASP A 207 -9.45 -23.16 12.92
CA ASP A 207 -9.57 -24.26 13.87
C ASP A 207 -8.49 -25.31 13.52
N PRO A 208 -7.40 -25.42 14.31
CA PRO A 208 -6.34 -26.37 14.04
C PRO A 208 -6.73 -27.83 14.32
N VAL A 209 -7.76 -28.06 15.15
CA VAL A 209 -8.23 -29.41 15.50
C VAL A 209 -9.11 -29.95 14.38
N ALA A 210 -10.09 -29.16 13.94
CA ALA A 210 -10.97 -29.51 12.82
C ALA A 210 -10.28 -29.32 11.46
N ARG A 211 -9.15 -28.60 11.42
CA ARG A 211 -8.43 -28.17 10.21
C ARG A 211 -9.32 -27.38 9.26
N GLN A 212 -10.00 -26.39 9.83
CA GLN A 212 -11.00 -25.61 9.14
C GLN A 212 -10.72 -24.12 9.25
N LEU A 213 -10.77 -23.43 8.12
CA LEU A 213 -10.73 -21.96 8.08
C LEU A 213 -12.17 -21.44 8.10
N ASN A 214 -12.47 -20.56 9.04
CA ASN A 214 -13.71 -19.81 9.10
C ASN A 214 -13.47 -18.39 8.62
N ILE A 215 -14.28 -17.92 7.68
CA ILE A 215 -14.32 -16.53 7.25
C ILE A 215 -15.71 -16.03 7.58
N SER A 216 -15.80 -15.01 8.43
CA SER A 216 -17.07 -14.49 8.93
C SER A 216 -17.21 -13.03 8.58
N HIS A 217 -18.37 -12.63 8.05
CA HIS A 217 -18.75 -11.23 8.06
C HIS A 217 -19.10 -10.83 9.50
N ILE A 218 -18.44 -9.79 10.00
CA ILE A 218 -18.64 -9.25 11.35
C ILE A 218 -19.35 -7.89 11.29
N PHE A 219 -20.13 -7.59 12.32
CA PHE A 219 -21.00 -6.42 12.36
C PHE A 219 -20.56 -5.45 13.47
N PRO A 220 -20.70 -4.14 13.27
CA PRO A 220 -20.54 -3.18 14.35
C PRO A 220 -21.63 -3.40 15.41
N ASP A 221 -21.41 -2.86 16.60
CA ASP A 221 -22.45 -2.79 17.62
C ASP A 221 -23.65 -2.00 17.09
N ALA A 222 -24.86 -2.55 17.24
CA ALA A 222 -26.08 -1.99 16.66
C ALA A 222 -26.50 -0.65 17.30
N THR A 223 -26.04 -0.37 18.53
CA THR A 223 -26.40 0.86 19.26
C THR A 223 -25.50 2.02 18.87
N THR A 224 -24.20 1.76 18.74
CA THR A 224 -23.18 2.77 18.44
C THR A 224 -22.87 2.89 16.95
N GLY A 225 -23.17 1.87 16.16
CA GLY A 225 -22.77 1.78 14.75
C GLY A 225 -21.26 1.60 14.56
N LYS A 226 -20.51 1.31 15.62
CA LYS A 226 -19.05 1.15 15.61
C LYS A 226 -18.63 -0.25 16.03
N PHE A 227 -17.47 -0.67 15.56
CA PHE A 227 -16.76 -1.81 16.11
C PHE A 227 -16.07 -1.46 17.43
N ASP A 228 -15.55 -2.48 18.11
CA ASP A 228 -14.78 -2.34 19.36
C ASP A 228 -13.38 -2.99 19.20
N TYR A 229 -12.67 -2.52 18.16
CA TYR A 229 -11.36 -3.00 17.72
C TYR A 229 -10.38 -1.84 17.45
N VAL A 230 -10.55 -0.71 18.14
CA VAL A 230 -9.60 0.43 18.08
C VAL A 230 -8.27 0.07 18.76
N GLY A 231 -7.18 0.66 18.29
CA GLY A 231 -5.84 0.46 18.85
C GLY A 231 -5.46 -1.03 18.81
N ARG A 232 -4.78 -1.53 19.84
CA ARG A 232 -4.35 -2.94 19.92
C ARG A 232 -5.43 -3.98 20.22
N LYS A 233 -6.70 -3.60 20.38
CA LYS A 233 -7.77 -4.56 20.72
C LYS A 233 -8.07 -5.52 19.56
N GLY A 234 -8.19 -6.81 19.88
CA GLY A 234 -8.48 -7.88 18.93
C GLY A 234 -7.25 -8.63 18.39
N MET A 235 -6.04 -8.22 18.76
CA MET A 235 -4.82 -8.91 18.36
C MET A 235 -4.76 -10.35 18.90
N LYS A 236 -4.42 -11.29 18.01
CA LYS A 236 -4.03 -12.67 18.31
C LYS A 236 -2.52 -12.82 18.45
N THR A 237 -1.75 -11.95 17.81
CA THR A 237 -0.28 -11.91 17.91
C THR A 237 0.22 -10.53 18.36
N THR A 238 1.44 -10.50 18.87
CA THR A 238 2.05 -9.26 19.42
C THR A 238 2.71 -8.37 18.36
N HIS A 239 2.88 -8.89 17.15
CA HIS A 239 3.42 -8.22 15.98
C HIS A 239 2.89 -8.91 14.72
N GLU A 240 2.94 -8.19 13.61
CA GLU A 240 2.76 -8.75 12.29
C GLU A 240 3.87 -9.78 12.04
N ALA A 241 3.49 -10.94 11.50
CA ALA A 241 4.47 -11.96 11.14
C ALA A 241 5.44 -11.40 10.09
N MET A 242 6.74 -11.48 10.35
CA MET A 242 7.76 -11.26 9.33
C MET A 242 7.85 -12.47 8.39
N LEU A 243 8.47 -12.31 7.22
CA LEU A 243 8.70 -13.44 6.31
C LEU A 243 9.50 -14.57 7.00
N GLY A 244 8.90 -15.76 7.05
CA GLY A 244 9.42 -16.94 7.75
C GLY A 244 8.76 -17.18 9.10
N GLU A 245 8.15 -16.16 9.72
CA GLU A 245 7.47 -16.30 11.01
C GLU A 245 6.10 -16.97 10.88
N GLU A 246 5.60 -17.18 9.67
CA GLU A 246 4.41 -17.99 9.42
C GLU A 246 4.56 -19.44 9.93
N LEU A 247 5.81 -19.92 10.02
CA LEU A 247 6.16 -21.24 10.56
C LEU A 247 6.43 -21.24 12.06
N MET A 248 6.49 -20.07 12.70
CA MET A 248 6.85 -19.96 14.12
C MET A 248 5.62 -20.19 15.01
N PRO A 249 5.83 -20.60 16.28
CA PRO A 249 4.75 -20.69 17.25
C PRO A 249 4.04 -19.34 17.42
N ALA A 250 2.74 -19.33 17.18
CA ALA A 250 1.85 -18.19 17.35
C ALA A 250 0.52 -18.72 17.93
N ASP A 251 -0.41 -17.81 18.23
CA ASP A 251 -1.80 -18.21 18.47
C ASP A 251 -2.25 -19.18 17.37
N PRO A 252 -2.74 -20.38 17.70
CA PRO A 252 -3.01 -21.41 16.71
C PRO A 252 -4.23 -21.09 15.83
N THR A 253 -5.03 -20.07 16.21
CA THR A 253 -6.15 -19.54 15.42
C THR A 253 -5.75 -18.40 14.48
N ALA A 254 -4.53 -17.88 14.61
CA ALA A 254 -4.03 -16.80 13.78
C ALA A 254 -3.72 -17.29 12.36
N VAL A 255 -4.16 -16.53 11.35
CA VAL A 255 -4.01 -16.88 9.93
C VAL A 255 -3.20 -15.88 9.11
N PHE A 256 -2.91 -14.72 9.70
CA PHE A 256 -2.14 -13.63 9.14
C PHE A 256 -2.77 -13.09 7.85
N VAL A 257 -3.98 -12.51 8.00
CA VAL A 257 -4.62 -11.75 6.90
C VAL A 257 -3.74 -10.60 6.47
N ASP A 258 -3.42 -10.50 5.19
CA ASP A 258 -2.44 -9.54 4.70
C ASP A 258 -3.08 -8.33 4.04
N ALA A 259 -3.99 -8.60 3.10
CA ALA A 259 -4.60 -7.59 2.25
C ALA A 259 -5.99 -8.01 1.76
N PHE A 260 -6.65 -7.03 1.13
CA PHE A 260 -7.76 -7.25 0.22
C PHE A 260 -7.37 -6.69 -1.14
N THR A 261 -7.30 -7.49 -2.21
CA THR A 261 -7.03 -7.00 -3.58
C THR A 261 -8.28 -7.03 -4.44
N TRP A 262 -8.37 -6.12 -5.41
CA TRP A 262 -9.56 -5.92 -6.23
C TRP A 262 -9.35 -6.46 -7.64
N HIS A 263 -10.31 -7.21 -8.16
CA HIS A 263 -10.29 -7.63 -9.55
C HIS A 263 -10.56 -6.42 -10.46
N PRO A 264 -9.79 -6.20 -11.55
CA PRO A 264 -9.88 -4.97 -12.35
C PRO A 264 -11.13 -4.87 -13.24
N THR A 265 -11.77 -5.99 -13.56
CA THR A 265 -12.95 -6.04 -14.45
C THR A 265 -14.15 -6.78 -13.87
N LEU A 266 -13.96 -7.98 -13.30
CA LEU A 266 -15.00 -8.74 -12.62
C LEU A 266 -15.30 -8.20 -11.20
N PRO A 267 -16.51 -8.44 -10.65
CA PRO A 267 -16.92 -7.98 -9.31
C PRO A 267 -16.34 -8.85 -8.18
N PHE A 268 -15.02 -9.05 -8.17
CA PHE A 268 -14.35 -9.86 -7.17
C PHE A 268 -13.31 -9.06 -6.41
N GLY A 269 -13.08 -9.49 -5.17
CA GLY A 269 -11.85 -9.17 -4.44
C GLY A 269 -11.31 -10.40 -3.72
N ALA A 270 -10.07 -10.34 -3.26
CA ALA A 270 -9.40 -11.46 -2.63
C ALA A 270 -8.87 -11.07 -1.25
N ILE A 271 -9.24 -11.83 -0.20
CA ILE A 271 -8.60 -11.75 1.12
C ILE A 271 -7.38 -12.67 1.10
N LEU A 272 -6.20 -12.11 1.32
CA LEU A 272 -4.94 -12.86 1.36
C LEU A 272 -4.72 -13.44 2.76
N ILE A 273 -4.47 -14.74 2.85
CA ILE A 273 -4.31 -15.47 4.13
C ILE A 273 -2.97 -16.18 4.13
N ARG A 274 -1.97 -15.56 4.77
CA ARG A 274 -0.57 -15.95 4.63
C ARG A 274 -0.27 -17.31 5.21
N ARG A 275 -0.65 -17.53 6.47
CA ARG A 275 -0.26 -18.74 7.22
C ARG A 275 -0.80 -20.02 6.60
N LEU A 276 -1.94 -19.93 5.92
CA LEU A 276 -2.61 -21.07 5.32
C LEU A 276 -2.30 -21.25 3.82
N GLY A 277 -1.56 -20.32 3.20
CA GLY A 277 -1.24 -20.37 1.78
C GLY A 277 -2.50 -20.38 0.92
N CYS A 278 -3.46 -19.51 1.24
CA CYS A 278 -4.74 -19.44 0.52
C CYS A 278 -5.30 -18.02 0.39
N CYS A 279 -6.17 -17.83 -0.60
CA CYS A 279 -6.85 -16.55 -0.85
C CYS A 279 -8.35 -16.78 -0.96
N ALA A 280 -9.15 -16.05 -0.18
CA ALA A 280 -10.60 -16.14 -0.22
C ALA A 280 -11.17 -15.13 -1.20
N ILE A 281 -11.89 -15.61 -2.22
CA ILE A 281 -12.51 -14.76 -3.24
C ILE A 281 -13.89 -14.34 -2.77
N ILE A 282 -14.13 -13.02 -2.79
CA ILE A 282 -15.36 -12.36 -2.36
C ILE A 282 -16.05 -11.77 -3.57
N ASP A 283 -17.33 -12.10 -3.79
CA ASP A 283 -18.16 -11.38 -4.77
C ASP A 283 -18.55 -10.02 -4.18
N THR A 284 -18.16 -8.91 -4.78
CA THR A 284 -18.37 -7.57 -4.21
C THR A 284 -19.79 -7.04 -4.40
N ARG A 285 -20.65 -7.75 -5.15
CA ARG A 285 -22.07 -7.41 -5.29
C ARG A 285 -22.88 -7.93 -4.12
N THR A 286 -22.56 -9.15 -3.67
CA THR A 286 -23.28 -9.85 -2.59
C THR A 286 -22.50 -9.87 -1.28
N TRP A 287 -21.19 -9.68 -1.36
CA TRP A 287 -20.20 -9.85 -0.30
C TRP A 287 -20.13 -11.26 0.29
N GLU A 288 -20.44 -12.27 -0.53
CA GLU A 288 -20.30 -13.67 -0.15
C GLU A 288 -18.90 -14.19 -0.50
N VAL A 289 -18.39 -15.12 0.31
CA VAL A 289 -17.16 -15.86 0.00
C VAL A 289 -17.50 -16.95 -0.99
N VAL A 290 -17.04 -16.80 -2.23
CA VAL A 290 -17.42 -17.69 -3.34
C VAL A 290 -16.39 -18.79 -3.61
N ALA A 291 -15.14 -18.61 -3.22
CA ALA A 291 -14.08 -19.62 -3.35
C ALA A 291 -12.95 -19.41 -2.34
N LEU A 292 -12.16 -20.46 -2.08
CA LEU A 292 -10.90 -20.39 -1.36
C LEU A 292 -9.79 -21.03 -2.19
N LEU A 293 -8.96 -20.21 -2.83
CA LEU A 293 -7.83 -20.67 -3.67
C LEU A 293 -6.70 -21.17 -2.79
N SER A 294 -6.01 -22.26 -3.17
CA SER A 294 -4.81 -22.75 -2.46
C SER A 294 -3.56 -22.58 -3.31
N THR A 295 -2.57 -21.82 -2.86
CA THR A 295 -1.55 -21.28 -3.77
C THR A 295 -0.37 -22.24 -4.02
N ALA A 296 -0.13 -23.19 -3.13
CA ALA A 296 1.07 -24.01 -3.17
C ALA A 296 1.15 -24.95 -4.39
N LYS A 297 2.37 -25.23 -4.88
CA LYS A 297 2.60 -26.29 -5.86
C LYS A 297 2.33 -27.65 -5.23
N GLY A 298 1.50 -28.46 -5.89
CA GLY A 298 1.02 -29.75 -5.40
C GLY A 298 -0.25 -29.70 -4.53
N SER A 299 -0.78 -28.52 -4.24
CA SER A 299 -2.10 -28.36 -3.60
C SER A 299 -3.24 -28.40 -4.64
N PRO A 300 -4.49 -28.75 -4.24
CA PRO A 300 -5.65 -28.56 -5.12
C PRO A 300 -5.78 -27.08 -5.54
N ASP A 301 -6.44 -26.76 -6.66
CA ASP A 301 -6.67 -25.35 -7.03
C ASP A 301 -7.41 -24.58 -5.93
N ASN A 302 -8.44 -25.22 -5.37
CA ASN A 302 -9.31 -24.63 -4.37
C ASN A 302 -9.52 -25.60 -3.21
N PHE A 303 -9.64 -25.05 -1.99
CA PHE A 303 -10.12 -25.78 -0.84
C PHE A 303 -11.67 -25.81 -0.82
N PRO A 304 -12.29 -26.95 -0.47
CA PRO A 304 -13.74 -27.07 -0.54
C PRO A 304 -14.43 -26.35 0.62
N LEU A 305 -15.55 -25.69 0.31
CA LEU A 305 -16.50 -25.20 1.31
C LEU A 305 -17.16 -26.41 1.99
N VAL A 306 -17.05 -26.50 3.32
CA VAL A 306 -17.67 -27.55 4.13
C VAL A 306 -19.09 -27.17 4.50
N LYS A 307 -19.28 -25.92 4.91
CA LYS A 307 -20.58 -25.39 5.32
C LYS A 307 -20.58 -23.86 5.26
N GLN A 308 -21.78 -23.31 5.10
CA GLN A 308 -22.06 -21.92 5.40
C GLN A 308 -23.14 -21.88 6.48
N THR A 309 -22.87 -21.17 7.58
CA THR A 309 -23.84 -20.97 8.67
C THR A 309 -24.02 -19.47 8.89
N GLY A 310 -25.18 -18.95 8.52
CA GLY A 310 -25.44 -17.51 8.56
C GLY A 310 -24.40 -16.73 7.73
N PHE A 311 -23.60 -15.93 8.42
CA PHE A 311 -22.57 -15.06 7.83
C PHE A 311 -21.15 -15.63 7.90
N THR A 312 -21.02 -16.93 8.16
CA THR A 312 -19.73 -17.63 8.28
C THR A 312 -19.62 -18.73 7.23
N TRP A 313 -18.54 -18.67 6.45
CA TRP A 313 -18.12 -19.70 5.49
C TRP A 313 -16.97 -20.52 6.08
N THR A 314 -17.12 -21.83 6.12
CA THR A 314 -16.13 -22.76 6.68
C THR A 314 -15.55 -23.63 5.58
N PHE A 315 -14.23 -23.57 5.40
CA PHE A 315 -13.50 -24.35 4.40
C PHE A 315 -12.60 -25.40 5.04
N ALA A 316 -12.42 -26.55 4.39
CA ALA A 316 -11.47 -27.57 4.83
C ALA A 316 -10.06 -27.25 4.33
N VAL A 317 -9.12 -27.05 5.25
CA VAL A 317 -7.71 -26.77 4.96
C VAL A 317 -6.86 -27.84 5.69
N PRO A 318 -6.81 -29.08 5.17
CA PRO A 318 -6.27 -30.21 5.90
C PRO A 318 -4.74 -30.21 6.05
N SER A 319 -4.04 -29.45 5.20
CA SER A 319 -2.59 -29.33 5.19
C SER A 319 -2.16 -28.04 4.50
N VAL A 320 -1.18 -27.36 5.08
CA VAL A 320 -0.53 -26.20 4.47
C VAL A 320 0.83 -26.65 3.95
N LEU A 321 1.04 -26.57 2.63
CA LEU A 321 2.31 -26.96 2.01
C LEU A 321 3.35 -25.84 2.07
N THR A 322 2.90 -24.59 2.00
CA THR A 322 3.72 -23.39 2.11
C THR A 322 2.82 -22.21 2.47
N PRO A 323 3.29 -21.26 3.28
CA PRO A 323 2.66 -19.95 3.42
C PRO A 323 2.70 -19.16 2.11
N LEU A 324 1.82 -18.17 2.00
CA LEU A 324 1.89 -17.11 0.98
C LEU A 324 2.18 -15.76 1.63
N HIS A 325 2.50 -14.75 0.82
CA HIS A 325 2.56 -13.35 1.23
C HIS A 325 1.70 -12.49 0.32
N GLU A 326 2.26 -12.02 -0.79
CA GLU A 326 1.56 -11.21 -1.80
C GLU A 326 0.63 -12.03 -2.68
N ALA A 327 -0.51 -11.47 -3.04
CA ALA A 327 -1.34 -11.99 -4.10
C ALA A 327 -2.26 -10.91 -4.70
N GLY A 328 -2.48 -10.98 -6.00
CA GLY A 328 -3.23 -9.96 -6.71
C GLY A 328 -3.56 -10.35 -8.12
N PHE A 329 -4.19 -9.42 -8.83
CA PHE A 329 -4.53 -9.55 -10.23
C PHE A 329 -3.54 -8.76 -11.08
N ILE A 330 -3.23 -9.27 -12.27
CA ILE A 330 -2.57 -8.42 -13.28
C ILE A 330 -3.58 -7.39 -13.82
N THR A 331 -3.11 -6.30 -14.43
CA THR A 331 -3.98 -5.18 -14.86
C THR A 331 -5.18 -5.60 -15.72
N SER A 332 -5.01 -6.62 -16.59
CA SER A 332 -6.09 -7.15 -17.43
C SER A 332 -7.14 -7.96 -16.68
N GLY A 333 -6.82 -8.46 -15.49
CA GLY A 333 -7.63 -9.41 -14.73
C GLY A 333 -7.63 -10.83 -15.30
N GLU A 334 -6.86 -11.11 -16.36
CA GLU A 334 -6.79 -12.45 -16.94
C GLU A 334 -6.17 -13.46 -15.98
N TYR A 335 -5.24 -12.98 -15.14
CA TYR A 335 -4.53 -13.81 -14.19
C TYR A 335 -4.58 -13.24 -12.77
N PHE A 336 -4.75 -14.16 -11.82
CA PHE A 336 -4.48 -13.94 -10.41
C PHE A 336 -3.16 -14.62 -10.07
N VAL A 337 -2.26 -13.93 -9.37
CA VAL A 337 -0.95 -14.45 -9.00
C VAL A 337 -0.77 -14.41 -7.49
N ALA A 338 -0.02 -15.36 -6.94
CA ALA A 338 0.25 -15.43 -5.51
C ALA A 338 1.67 -15.88 -5.21
N CYS A 339 2.39 -15.08 -4.44
CA CYS A 339 3.74 -15.34 -3.95
C CYS A 339 3.68 -16.37 -2.82
N ASN A 340 4.18 -17.57 -3.10
CA ASN A 340 4.46 -18.57 -2.07
C ASN A 340 5.85 -18.30 -1.49
N ASN A 341 5.97 -18.47 -0.17
CA ASN A 341 7.19 -18.11 0.56
C ASN A 341 7.63 -19.23 1.52
N VAL A 342 8.91 -19.20 1.86
CA VAL A 342 9.55 -19.99 2.93
C VAL A 342 9.78 -21.45 2.55
N LEU A 343 8.72 -22.25 2.40
CA LEU A 343 8.83 -23.68 2.08
C LEU A 343 8.85 -23.91 0.56
N GLN A 344 8.16 -23.05 -0.19
CA GLN A 344 8.26 -22.96 -1.64
C GLN A 344 8.40 -21.49 -2.01
N ASN A 345 9.50 -21.11 -2.64
CA ASN A 345 9.67 -19.76 -3.18
C ASN A 345 9.35 -19.80 -4.67
N ASN A 346 8.09 -19.55 -5.00
CA ASN A 346 7.56 -19.49 -6.36
C ASN A 346 6.33 -18.58 -6.38
N ILE A 347 5.86 -18.25 -7.59
CA ILE A 347 4.64 -17.45 -7.76
C ILE A 347 3.63 -18.31 -8.50
N ALA A 348 2.53 -18.66 -7.85
CA ALA A 348 1.44 -19.38 -8.47
C ALA A 348 0.69 -18.46 -9.45
N VAL A 349 0.32 -18.99 -10.61
CA VAL A 349 -0.41 -18.25 -11.64
C VAL A 349 -1.72 -18.95 -11.93
N TYR A 350 -2.82 -18.26 -11.66
CA TYR A 350 -4.18 -18.71 -11.93
C TYR A 350 -4.76 -17.99 -13.13
N ARG A 351 -5.49 -18.72 -14.00
CA ARG A 351 -6.42 -18.05 -14.93
C ARG A 351 -7.68 -17.63 -14.16
N SER A 352 -8.00 -16.35 -14.17
CA SER A 352 -9.06 -15.72 -13.36
C SER A 352 -10.21 -15.11 -14.17
N THR A 353 -10.44 -15.58 -15.39
CA THR A 353 -11.46 -15.00 -16.29
C THR A 353 -12.86 -15.58 -16.14
N ASP A 354 -13.04 -16.73 -15.47
CA ASP A 354 -14.37 -17.34 -15.30
C ASP A 354 -15.15 -16.62 -14.19
N GLU A 355 -16.43 -16.32 -14.42
CA GLU A 355 -17.30 -15.69 -13.41
C GLU A 355 -17.59 -16.59 -12.20
N ASN A 356 -17.22 -17.87 -12.25
CA ASN A 356 -17.19 -18.75 -11.09
C ASN A 356 -15.74 -19.00 -10.65
N PRO A 357 -15.27 -18.34 -9.57
CA PRO A 357 -13.91 -18.52 -9.05
C PRO A 357 -13.56 -19.95 -8.61
N ASN A 358 -14.54 -20.86 -8.44
CA ASN A 358 -14.26 -22.28 -8.21
C ASN A 358 -13.69 -23.01 -9.43
N LYS A 359 -13.78 -22.41 -10.61
CA LYS A 359 -13.21 -22.94 -11.84
C LYS A 359 -11.85 -22.37 -12.18
N TRP A 360 -11.35 -21.39 -11.44
CA TRP A 360 -10.00 -20.85 -11.65
C TRP A 360 -8.97 -21.95 -11.40
N LYS A 361 -7.98 -22.05 -12.28
CA LYS A 361 -6.98 -23.13 -12.28
C LYS A 361 -5.58 -22.55 -12.23
N LYS A 362 -4.71 -23.19 -11.46
CA LYS A 362 -3.27 -22.96 -11.57
C LYS A 362 -2.80 -23.41 -12.96
N GLU A 363 -2.29 -22.49 -13.75
CA GLU A 363 -1.74 -22.80 -15.06
C GLU A 363 -0.25 -23.10 -15.00
N THR A 364 0.48 -22.38 -14.14
CA THR A 364 1.93 -22.49 -14.03
C THR A 364 2.44 -21.88 -12.73
N PHE A 365 3.76 -21.92 -12.55
CA PHE A 365 4.48 -21.26 -11.48
C PHE A 365 5.69 -20.51 -12.05
N VAL A 366 5.92 -19.28 -11.60
CA VAL A 366 7.21 -18.61 -11.80
C VAL A 366 8.19 -19.15 -10.76
N GLU A 367 9.29 -19.73 -11.20
CA GLU A 367 10.26 -20.42 -10.35
C GLU A 367 11.69 -19.86 -10.56
N GLY A 368 12.68 -20.41 -9.83
CA GLY A 368 14.10 -20.03 -9.96
C GLY A 368 14.60 -19.01 -8.95
N PHE A 369 13.91 -18.85 -7.81
CA PHE A 369 14.31 -17.95 -6.72
C PHE A 369 15.22 -18.62 -5.67
N GLY A 370 15.30 -19.96 -5.69
CA GLY A 370 16.05 -20.73 -4.70
C GLY A 370 15.47 -20.62 -3.30
N THR A 371 16.24 -20.96 -2.27
CA THR A 371 15.80 -20.91 -0.86
C THR A 371 16.06 -19.55 -0.19
N LYS A 372 16.85 -18.70 -0.85
CA LYS A 372 17.34 -17.43 -0.29
C LYS A 372 16.38 -16.27 -0.52
N TYR A 373 15.78 -16.20 -1.70
CA TYR A 373 15.00 -15.05 -2.15
C TYR A 373 13.51 -15.35 -2.06
N LEU A 374 12.80 -14.48 -1.36
CA LEU A 374 11.39 -14.62 -1.06
C LEU A 374 10.61 -13.61 -1.91
N PRO A 375 9.72 -14.04 -2.82
CA PRO A 375 8.89 -13.12 -3.59
C PRO A 375 7.96 -12.34 -2.65
N LEU A 376 7.98 -11.01 -2.69
CA LEU A 376 7.38 -10.18 -1.65
C LEU A 376 6.30 -9.22 -2.13
N HIS A 377 6.51 -8.42 -3.17
CA HIS A 377 5.47 -7.51 -3.70
C HIS A 377 5.35 -7.63 -5.21
N MET A 378 4.23 -7.16 -5.75
CA MET A 378 3.89 -7.22 -7.16
C MET A 378 3.64 -5.84 -7.75
N GLY A 379 4.26 -5.56 -8.89
CA GLY A 379 4.08 -4.33 -9.66
C GLY A 379 3.58 -4.64 -11.07
N ASN A 380 2.53 -3.95 -11.49
CA ASN A 380 1.87 -4.16 -12.77
C ASN A 380 2.28 -3.11 -13.80
N VAL A 381 2.24 -3.45 -15.09
CA VAL A 381 2.28 -2.45 -16.18
C VAL A 381 0.90 -2.31 -16.83
N PRO A 382 0.56 -1.16 -17.45
CA PRO A 382 -0.80 -0.90 -17.94
C PRO A 382 -1.32 -1.96 -18.92
N ASP A 383 -0.46 -2.46 -19.80
CA ASP A 383 -0.82 -3.42 -20.85
C ASP A 383 -0.67 -4.89 -20.44
N SER A 384 -0.35 -5.17 -19.17
CA SER A 384 -0.21 -6.53 -18.61
C SER A 384 0.84 -7.42 -19.28
N ARG A 385 1.69 -6.91 -20.16
CA ARG A 385 2.69 -7.76 -20.85
C ARG A 385 3.81 -8.24 -19.92
N PHE A 386 4.06 -7.48 -18.85
CA PHE A 386 5.02 -7.80 -17.81
C PHE A 386 4.40 -7.70 -16.43
N VAL A 387 4.95 -8.47 -15.49
CA VAL A 387 4.70 -8.31 -14.06
C VAL A 387 6.05 -8.23 -13.36
N TYR A 388 6.18 -7.32 -12.41
CA TYR A 388 7.38 -7.17 -11.63
C TYR A 388 7.17 -7.74 -10.23
N PHE A 389 8.23 -8.34 -9.68
CA PHE A 389 8.19 -8.83 -8.32
C PHE A 389 9.47 -8.44 -7.58
N THR A 390 9.31 -7.94 -6.36
CA THR A 390 10.46 -7.76 -5.47
C THR A 390 10.78 -9.06 -4.75
N MET A 391 12.07 -9.33 -4.62
CA MET A 391 12.64 -10.53 -4.06
C MET A 391 13.41 -10.13 -2.81
N TRP A 392 12.74 -10.28 -1.67
CA TRP A 392 13.32 -10.00 -0.38
C TRP A 392 14.35 -11.07 0.00
N ALA A 393 15.40 -10.65 0.71
CA ALA A 393 16.38 -11.56 1.28
C ALA A 393 16.76 -11.11 2.69
N ARG A 394 17.03 -12.09 3.55
CA ARG A 394 17.48 -11.82 4.92
C ARG A 394 18.90 -11.23 4.90
N LYS A 395 19.13 -10.24 5.77
CA LYS A 395 20.46 -9.68 6.09
C LYS A 395 21.48 -10.81 6.29
N PRO A 396 22.71 -10.69 5.77
CA PRO A 396 23.33 -9.52 5.14
C PRO A 396 23.09 -9.39 3.62
N ASN A 397 22.16 -10.15 3.05
CA ASN A 397 21.98 -10.17 1.60
C ASN A 397 21.14 -9.00 1.11
N ASN A 398 21.51 -8.43 -0.04
CA ASN A 398 20.59 -7.59 -0.81
C ASN A 398 19.49 -8.45 -1.44
N GLY A 399 18.34 -7.82 -1.65
CA GLY A 399 17.29 -8.34 -2.52
C GLY A 399 17.40 -7.77 -3.93
N TYR A 400 16.44 -8.12 -4.79
CA TYR A 400 16.37 -7.60 -6.15
C TYR A 400 14.92 -7.45 -6.59
N ILE A 401 14.69 -6.74 -7.68
CA ILE A 401 13.42 -6.76 -8.41
C ILE A 401 13.61 -7.56 -9.69
N CYS A 402 12.62 -8.36 -10.08
CA CYS A 402 12.63 -9.08 -11.34
C CYS A 402 11.43 -8.71 -12.21
N LYS A 403 11.63 -8.84 -13.52
CA LYS A 403 10.61 -8.69 -14.54
C LYS A 403 10.24 -10.07 -15.04
N VAL A 404 8.95 -10.37 -15.06
CA VAL A 404 8.36 -11.61 -15.55
C VAL A 404 7.54 -11.30 -16.79
N ASP A 405 7.76 -12.07 -17.85
CA ASP A 405 6.92 -12.03 -19.05
C ASP A 405 5.60 -12.76 -18.77
N ALA A 406 4.47 -12.06 -18.88
CA ALA A 406 3.16 -12.60 -18.51
C ALA A 406 2.59 -13.61 -19.52
N LYS A 407 3.23 -13.76 -20.69
CA LYS A 407 2.84 -14.75 -21.71
C LYS A 407 3.52 -16.10 -21.45
N THR A 408 4.77 -16.07 -21.02
CA THR A 408 5.61 -17.26 -20.80
C THR A 408 5.78 -17.62 -19.33
N TRP A 409 5.46 -16.69 -18.42
CA TRP A 409 5.67 -16.77 -16.98
C TRP A 409 7.11 -17.08 -16.59
N GLN A 410 8.07 -16.57 -17.38
CA GLN A 410 9.50 -16.69 -17.13
C GLN A 410 10.07 -15.36 -16.66
N VAL A 411 11.07 -15.44 -15.77
CA VAL A 411 11.85 -14.26 -15.39
C VAL A 411 12.77 -13.87 -16.56
N VAL A 412 12.60 -12.66 -17.07
CA VAL A 412 13.35 -12.14 -18.23
C VAL A 412 14.45 -11.14 -17.87
N ALA A 413 14.34 -10.50 -16.70
CA ALA A 413 15.37 -9.58 -16.19
C ALA A 413 15.35 -9.49 -14.65
N LYS A 414 16.49 -9.10 -14.07
CA LYS A 414 16.69 -8.92 -12.62
C LYS A 414 17.61 -7.72 -12.38
N TRP A 415 17.31 -6.93 -11.35
CA TRP A 415 18.13 -5.79 -10.94
C TRP A 415 18.30 -5.76 -9.43
N ASP A 416 19.55 -5.65 -8.97
CA ASP A 416 19.82 -5.38 -7.55
C ASP A 416 19.10 -4.11 -7.14
N THR A 417 18.25 -4.21 -6.13
CA THR A 417 17.53 -3.06 -5.56
C THR A 417 18.34 -2.46 -4.42
N GLY A 418 18.97 -3.30 -3.62
CA GLY A 418 19.56 -2.95 -2.33
C GLY A 418 19.03 -3.84 -1.20
N PRO A 419 19.40 -3.53 0.06
CA PRO A 419 18.92 -4.28 1.22
C PRO A 419 17.44 -4.00 1.45
N ASP A 420 16.69 -5.05 1.81
CA ASP A 420 15.28 -4.94 2.21
C ASP A 420 14.39 -4.27 1.15
N PRO A 421 14.28 -4.81 -0.09
CA PRO A 421 13.31 -4.29 -1.05
C PRO A 421 11.89 -4.56 -0.58
N HIS A 422 11.01 -3.57 -0.77
CA HIS A 422 9.58 -3.68 -0.50
C HIS A 422 8.80 -3.49 -1.80
N THR A 423 7.93 -2.50 -1.92
CA THR A 423 6.95 -2.47 -3.01
C THR A 423 7.55 -2.02 -4.34
N CYS A 424 6.82 -2.29 -5.42
CA CYS A 424 7.09 -1.79 -6.77
C CYS A 424 5.79 -1.24 -7.38
N ASP A 425 5.87 -0.09 -8.07
CA ASP A 425 4.71 0.55 -8.70
C ASP A 425 5.12 1.20 -10.04
N CYS A 426 4.21 1.28 -11.00
CA CYS A 426 4.53 1.78 -12.34
C CYS A 426 4.22 3.27 -12.48
N THR A 427 5.04 3.98 -13.26
CA THR A 427 4.73 5.37 -13.64
C THR A 427 3.42 5.45 -14.41
N VAL A 428 2.74 6.59 -14.31
CA VAL A 428 1.40 6.77 -14.93
C VAL A 428 1.42 6.57 -16.45
N ASP A 429 2.58 6.76 -17.09
CA ASP A 429 2.79 6.56 -18.52
C ASP A 429 3.24 5.13 -18.91
N GLY A 430 3.36 4.22 -17.93
CA GLY A 430 3.75 2.83 -18.13
C GLY A 430 5.21 2.59 -18.51
N LYS A 431 6.05 3.64 -18.56
CA LYS A 431 7.43 3.53 -19.07
C LYS A 431 8.45 3.11 -18.04
N TYR A 432 8.18 3.35 -16.77
CA TYR A 432 9.11 3.06 -15.69
C TYR A 432 8.45 2.28 -14.58
N MET A 433 9.17 1.31 -14.03
CA MET A 433 8.84 0.63 -12.78
C MET A 433 9.67 1.27 -11.67
N THR A 434 9.03 1.72 -10.60
CA THR A 434 9.69 2.20 -9.39
C THR A 434 9.70 1.12 -8.33
N THR A 435 10.72 1.11 -7.47
CA THR A 435 10.75 0.22 -6.31
C THR A 435 11.55 0.83 -5.18
N VAL A 436 11.16 0.55 -3.94
CA VAL A 436 11.83 1.04 -2.74
C VAL A 436 12.65 -0.05 -2.06
N TYR A 437 13.72 0.36 -1.40
CA TYR A 437 14.52 -0.48 -0.51
C TYR A 437 14.77 0.27 0.80
N SER A 438 14.75 -0.46 1.91
CA SER A 438 14.40 0.12 3.22
C SER A 438 15.41 -0.19 4.34
N GLY A 439 16.51 -0.85 4.00
CA GLY A 439 17.66 -1.00 4.87
C GLY A 439 17.37 -1.73 6.19
N HIS A 440 16.28 -2.49 6.30
CA HIS A 440 15.81 -3.08 7.55
C HIS A 440 15.68 -2.04 8.67
N GLN A 441 15.13 -0.87 8.34
CA GLN A 441 14.80 0.22 9.28
C GLN A 441 16.01 0.97 9.88
N ALA A 442 17.24 0.58 9.58
CA ALA A 442 18.46 1.21 10.12
C ALA A 442 19.64 1.31 9.13
N GLY A 443 19.48 0.78 7.91
CA GLY A 443 20.51 0.72 6.88
C GLY A 443 20.26 1.64 5.69
N GLN A 444 20.93 1.34 4.58
CA GLN A 444 20.77 2.07 3.32
C GLN A 444 19.34 1.94 2.79
N SER A 445 18.71 3.06 2.44
CA SER A 445 17.36 3.10 1.85
C SER A 445 17.27 4.07 0.67
N GLY A 446 16.22 3.94 -0.14
CA GLY A 446 16.00 4.75 -1.32
C GLY A 446 14.95 4.21 -2.27
N LEU A 447 14.84 4.85 -3.44
CA LEU A 447 13.95 4.47 -4.53
C LEU A 447 14.77 4.25 -5.81
N VAL A 448 14.41 3.24 -6.59
CA VAL A 448 15.02 2.91 -7.88
C VAL A 448 13.99 3.10 -8.98
N VAL A 449 14.40 3.69 -10.10
CA VAL A 449 13.56 3.85 -11.30
C VAL A 449 14.14 3.02 -12.44
N ILE A 450 13.36 2.09 -12.98
CA ILE A 450 13.79 1.13 -14.00
C ILE A 450 12.94 1.34 -15.25
N ASN A 451 13.58 1.52 -16.40
CA ASN A 451 12.89 1.61 -17.69
C ASN A 451 12.34 0.24 -18.10
N VAL A 452 11.03 0.16 -18.30
CA VAL A 452 10.31 -1.08 -18.61
C VAL A 452 10.72 -1.67 -19.95
N GLU A 453 11.08 -0.85 -20.93
CA GLU A 453 11.43 -1.31 -22.28
C GLU A 453 12.91 -1.66 -22.40
N THR A 454 13.78 -0.81 -21.86
CA THR A 454 15.23 -0.92 -22.09
C THR A 454 15.96 -1.67 -20.98
N ASP A 455 15.24 -2.04 -19.91
CA ASP A 455 15.78 -2.78 -18.77
C ASP A 455 16.95 -2.05 -18.07
N LYS A 456 16.99 -0.71 -18.16
CA LYS A 456 18.01 0.15 -17.54
C LYS A 456 17.51 0.75 -16.23
N ILE A 457 18.38 0.79 -15.22
CA ILE A 457 18.19 1.66 -14.05
C ILE A 457 18.47 3.09 -14.49
N GLU A 458 17.45 3.93 -14.47
CA GLU A 458 17.49 5.32 -14.93
C GLU A 458 17.86 6.29 -13.81
N ALA A 459 17.50 5.95 -12.56
CA ALA A 459 17.80 6.75 -11.39
C ALA A 459 17.80 5.90 -10.11
N ARG A 460 18.58 6.34 -9.12
CA ARG A 460 18.45 5.97 -7.71
C ARG A 460 18.32 7.24 -6.90
N LEU A 461 17.23 7.35 -6.14
CA LEU A 461 16.90 8.54 -5.37
C LEU A 461 17.07 8.25 -3.87
N PRO A 462 17.70 9.16 -3.10
CA PRO A 462 17.75 9.04 -1.66
C PRO A 462 16.33 9.19 -1.10
N CYS A 463 15.93 8.27 -0.21
CA CYS A 463 14.68 8.39 0.52
C CYS A 463 14.92 7.88 1.95
N PRO A 464 15.15 8.78 2.91
CA PRO A 464 15.60 8.41 4.25
C PRO A 464 14.46 7.86 5.11
N GLY A 465 14.07 6.61 4.89
CA GLY A 465 13.04 5.94 5.69
C GLY A 465 13.15 4.43 5.58
N GLY A 466 12.18 3.73 6.17
CA GLY A 466 12.08 2.28 6.09
C GLY A 466 10.82 1.83 5.35
N MET A 467 10.57 2.39 4.17
CA MET A 467 9.36 2.22 3.36
C MET A 467 8.93 0.76 3.23
N HIS A 468 7.77 0.40 3.77
CA HIS A 468 7.11 -0.88 3.47
C HIS A 468 6.10 -0.74 2.33
N ASP A 469 5.94 0.49 1.84
CA ASP A 469 5.05 0.80 0.75
C ASP A 469 5.51 2.07 0.03
N HIS A 470 5.08 2.23 -1.22
CA HIS A 470 5.13 3.45 -1.99
C HIS A 470 4.13 3.32 -3.13
N VAL A 471 3.61 4.45 -3.58
CA VAL A 471 2.64 4.49 -4.67
C VAL A 471 2.93 5.69 -5.57
N VAL A 472 2.92 5.49 -6.88
CA VAL A 472 2.85 6.57 -7.85
C VAL A 472 1.38 7.00 -7.93
N VAL A 473 1.10 8.29 -7.68
CA VAL A 473 -0.28 8.80 -7.70
C VAL A 473 -0.89 8.54 -9.08
N PRO A 474 -1.94 7.70 -9.18
CA PRO A 474 -2.53 7.38 -10.47
C PRO A 474 -3.18 8.60 -11.09
N ASP A 475 -3.20 8.71 -12.41
CA ASP A 475 -3.84 9.84 -13.11
C ASP A 475 -5.37 9.68 -13.23
N SER A 476 -5.87 8.45 -13.06
CA SER A 476 -7.23 8.05 -13.38
C SER A 476 -7.62 6.73 -12.71
N TRP A 477 -8.91 6.40 -12.74
CA TRP A 477 -9.42 5.10 -12.27
C TRP A 477 -8.93 3.91 -13.09
N GLU A 478 -8.62 4.12 -14.37
CA GLU A 478 -7.95 3.11 -15.20
C GLU A 478 -6.48 2.97 -14.79
N GLY A 479 -5.80 4.09 -14.52
CA GLY A 479 -4.46 4.14 -13.95
C GLY A 479 -4.33 3.34 -12.65
N LEU A 480 -5.34 3.41 -11.79
CA LEU A 480 -5.36 2.73 -10.49
C LEU A 480 -5.32 1.19 -10.62
N LYS A 481 -5.69 0.60 -11.77
CA LYS A 481 -5.68 -0.86 -12.00
C LYS A 481 -4.28 -1.46 -12.00
N PHE A 482 -3.23 -0.67 -12.19
CA PHE A 482 -1.84 -1.12 -12.10
C PHE A 482 -1.07 -0.52 -10.92
N SER A 483 -1.81 0.08 -9.97
CA SER A 483 -1.28 0.65 -8.73
C SER A 483 -1.82 -0.11 -7.51
N ARG A 484 -1.83 0.50 -6.32
CA ARG A 484 -2.25 -0.12 -5.05
C ARG A 484 -3.76 -0.40 -4.99
N SER A 485 -4.16 -1.45 -5.69
CA SER A 485 -5.54 -1.89 -5.86
C SER A 485 -5.62 -3.37 -6.24
N THR A 486 -5.09 -3.71 -7.41
CA THR A 486 -5.11 -5.08 -7.95
C THR A 486 -4.01 -5.93 -7.32
N SER A 487 -2.93 -5.30 -6.85
CA SER A 487 -1.85 -5.88 -6.05
C SER A 487 -1.47 -4.98 -4.89
N VAL A 488 -0.66 -5.53 -3.97
CA VAL A 488 -0.12 -4.84 -2.80
C VAL A 488 1.39 -5.07 -2.63
#